data_AF-A0A4Y9YI58-F1
#
_entry.id   AF-A0A4Y9YI58-F1
#
_cell.length_a   1.000
_cell.length_b   1.000
_cell.length_c   1.000
_cell.angle_alpha   90.00
_cell.angle_beta   90.00
_cell.angle_gamma   90.00
#
_symmetry.space_group_name_H-M   'P 1'
#
loop_
_entity.id
_entity.type
_entity.pdbx_description
1 polymer ?
#
loop_
_entity_poly.entity_id
_entity_poly.type
_entity_poly.pdbx_seq_one_letter_code
_entity_poly.pdbx_strand_id
1 'polypeptide(L)'
;MLKSAETHHGFSEFEQPGLPAVSAQTRFDTYQQCTDDISYSSLNLKTLNGSSDYTNLAAIGGFANANSNLVAGTVNYAYIGGSQGESSPNAPAQSGANSFTAASGTVKPYESDIWTIDPTTGAVTAQWVNTDGSTPKTYFAIAQNVVILTADLSRYAISFGSITAVSVTFVQLSSSVVPVTTTV
;
A
#
# COMPACT_ATOMS: atom_id res chain seq x y z
N MET A 1 -15.50 34.40 12.06
CA MET A 1 -15.67 32.98 11.69
C MET A 1 -14.98 32.76 10.35
N LEU A 2 -13.74 32.28 10.36
CA LEU A 2 -13.05 31.84 9.15
C LEU A 2 -13.09 30.32 9.14
N LYS A 3 -13.87 29.74 8.22
CA LYS A 3 -13.77 28.32 7.87
C LYS A 3 -12.49 28.16 7.04
N SER A 4 -11.48 27.52 7.61
CA SER A 4 -10.39 26.92 6.84
C SER A 4 -10.98 25.73 6.08
N ALA A 5 -10.84 25.71 4.77
CA ALA A 5 -11.12 24.55 3.94
C ALA A 5 -9.85 23.69 3.92
N GLU A 6 -9.87 22.57 4.64
CA GLU A 6 -8.83 21.54 4.51
C GLU A 6 -9.24 20.60 3.38
N THR A 7 -8.44 20.58 2.31
CA THR A 7 -8.57 19.63 1.21
C THR A 7 -7.94 18.31 1.65
N HIS A 8 -8.77 17.28 1.85
CA HIS A 8 -8.32 15.94 2.19
C HIS A 8 -7.73 15.27 0.94
N HIS A 9 -6.43 14.94 0.96
CA HIS A 9 -5.77 14.18 -0.10
C HIS A 9 -5.67 12.72 0.32
N GLY A 10 -6.57 11.90 -0.22
CA GLY A 10 -6.63 10.46 0.00
C GLY A 10 -5.49 9.70 -0.70
N PHE A 11 -5.15 8.55 -0.13
CA PHE A 11 -4.20 7.59 -0.69
C PHE A 11 -4.66 7.14 -2.10
N SER A 12 -3.83 7.38 -3.12
CA SER A 12 -4.01 7.02 -4.54
C SER A 12 -5.02 7.78 -5.39
N GLU A 13 -5.46 9.00 -5.01
CA GLU A 13 -6.27 9.82 -5.91
C GLU A 13 -5.43 10.90 -6.63
N PHE A 14 -5.16 10.64 -7.91
CA PHE A 14 -4.83 11.55 -9.01
C PHE A 14 -3.88 12.74 -8.74
N GLU A 15 -2.80 12.76 -9.51
CA GLU A 15 -1.86 13.86 -9.76
C GLU A 15 -2.30 15.25 -9.27
N GLN A 16 -1.46 15.90 -8.45
CA GLN A 16 -1.38 17.36 -8.51
C GLN A 16 -0.62 17.76 -9.78
N PRO A 17 -1.19 18.62 -10.65
CA PRO A 17 -0.43 19.21 -11.74
C PRO A 17 0.73 20.04 -11.17
N GLY A 18 1.98 19.64 -11.44
CA GLY A 18 3.16 20.47 -11.17
C GLY A 18 4.22 19.91 -10.21
N LEU A 19 4.08 18.68 -9.69
CA LEU A 19 5.18 18.00 -8.99
C LEU A 19 5.91 17.03 -9.95
N PRO A 20 7.25 16.96 -9.92
CA PRO A 20 7.98 15.98 -10.69
C PRO A 20 7.57 14.56 -10.26
N ALA A 21 7.35 13.68 -11.23
CA ALA A 21 6.73 12.35 -11.12
C ALA A 21 7.50 11.29 -10.26
N VAL A 22 8.32 11.70 -9.29
CA VAL A 22 9.27 10.81 -8.59
C VAL A 22 8.99 10.66 -7.09
N SER A 23 7.95 11.30 -6.55
CA SER A 23 7.57 11.13 -5.14
C SER A 23 6.05 11.05 -4.99
N ALA A 24 5.51 9.83 -4.97
CA ALA A 24 4.23 9.59 -4.32
C ALA A 24 4.49 9.59 -2.80
N GLN A 25 4.35 10.76 -2.17
CA GLN A 25 4.56 10.86 -0.73
C GLN A 25 3.25 10.52 -0.03
N THR A 26 3.26 9.40 0.68
CA THR A 26 2.15 8.96 1.50
C THR A 26 2.53 9.07 2.96
N ARG A 27 1.76 9.87 3.71
CA ARG A 27 2.05 10.18 5.11
C ARG A 27 1.44 9.11 6.02
N PHE A 28 2.31 8.32 6.63
CA PHE A 28 2.00 7.38 7.72
C PHE A 28 2.52 8.00 9.03
N ASP A 29 1.62 8.41 9.92
CA ASP A 29 2.00 9.21 11.10
C ASP A 29 2.41 8.42 12.35
N THR A 30 2.17 7.09 12.42
CA THR A 30 2.64 6.31 13.57
C THR A 30 3.01 4.88 13.18
N TYR A 31 4.31 4.60 13.14
CA TYR A 31 4.85 3.26 13.39
C TYR A 31 5.32 3.25 14.85
N GLN A 32 4.65 2.51 15.72
CA GLN A 32 5.10 2.34 17.10
C GLN A 32 5.99 1.10 17.16
N GLN A 33 7.30 1.31 17.09
CA GLN A 33 8.27 0.26 17.36
C GLN A 33 8.22 -0.06 18.85
N CYS A 34 7.72 -1.23 19.23
CA CYS A 34 7.94 -1.75 20.58
C CYS A 34 9.43 -2.10 20.68
N THR A 35 10.10 -1.62 21.73
CA THR A 35 11.55 -1.79 21.96
C THR A 35 11.97 -3.21 22.35
N ASP A 36 11.02 -4.14 22.37
CA ASP A 36 11.31 -5.56 22.57
C ASP A 36 11.50 -6.17 21.18
N ASP A 37 12.57 -6.96 20.98
CA ASP A 37 13.01 -7.62 19.73
C ASP A 37 11.95 -8.54 19.08
N ILE A 38 10.78 -8.00 18.73
CA ILE A 38 9.74 -8.73 18.01
C ILE A 38 10.05 -8.59 16.53
N SER A 39 10.70 -9.61 15.99
CA SER A 39 10.78 -9.83 14.54
C SER A 39 9.39 -10.22 14.05
N TYR A 40 8.59 -9.24 13.62
CA TYR A 40 7.33 -9.50 12.93
C TYR A 40 7.62 -10.05 11.52
N SER A 41 7.00 -11.17 11.15
CA SER A 41 7.11 -11.70 9.78
C SER A 41 6.29 -10.88 8.77
N SER A 42 5.31 -10.12 9.25
CA SER A 42 4.45 -9.19 8.50
C SER A 42 3.83 -8.16 9.45
N LEU A 43 3.41 -7.02 8.88
CA LEU A 43 2.80 -5.90 9.57
C LEU A 43 1.50 -5.52 8.85
N ASN A 44 0.49 -5.14 9.64
CA ASN A 44 -0.64 -4.33 9.18
C ASN A 44 -0.30 -2.85 9.35
N LEU A 45 -0.40 -2.07 8.28
CA LEU A 45 -0.16 -0.63 8.31
C LEU A 45 -1.49 0.11 8.27
N LYS A 46 -1.69 1.06 9.19
CA LYS A 46 -2.89 1.93 9.18
C LYS A 46 -2.62 3.19 8.35
N THR A 47 -3.59 3.58 7.52
CA THR A 47 -3.57 4.85 6.80
C THR A 47 -4.24 5.92 7.66
N LEU A 48 -3.55 7.03 7.92
CA LEU A 48 -4.08 8.12 8.76
C LEU A 48 -4.67 9.28 7.95
N ASN A 49 -4.31 9.36 6.66
CA ASN A 49 -4.79 10.38 5.73
C ASN A 49 -5.67 9.76 4.61
N GLY A 50 -6.16 8.53 4.82
CA GLY A 50 -7.05 7.83 3.89
C GLY A 50 -8.53 8.06 4.19
N SER A 51 -9.41 7.44 3.41
CA SER A 51 -10.83 7.35 3.76
C SER A 51 -10.98 6.68 5.13
N SER A 52 -11.85 7.24 5.99
CA SER A 52 -12.17 6.65 7.29
C SER A 52 -12.78 5.25 7.19
N ASP A 53 -13.29 4.88 6.01
CA ASP A 53 -13.91 3.58 5.76
C ASP A 53 -12.88 2.49 5.41
N TYR A 54 -11.66 2.88 5.02
CA TYR A 54 -10.61 1.98 4.52
C TYR A 54 -9.26 2.28 5.18
N THR A 55 -9.17 1.99 6.48
CA THR A 55 -8.06 2.45 7.34
C THR A 55 -6.81 1.59 7.31
N ASN A 56 -6.80 0.47 6.60
CA ASN A 56 -5.63 -0.42 6.49
C ASN A 56 -5.02 -0.30 5.10
N LEU A 57 -3.70 -0.14 5.00
CA LEU A 57 -2.99 -0.26 3.74
C LEU A 57 -3.03 -1.72 3.29
N ALA A 58 -3.51 -1.95 2.07
CA ALA A 58 -3.69 -3.26 1.51
C ALA A 58 -3.21 -3.32 0.06
N ALA A 59 -2.77 -4.51 -0.36
CA ALA A 59 -2.69 -4.88 -1.76
C ALA A 59 -4.03 -5.50 -2.17
N ILE A 60 -4.63 -4.98 -3.23
CA ILE A 60 -5.94 -5.39 -3.73
C ILE A 60 -5.77 -6.03 -5.11
N GLY A 61 -6.34 -7.21 -5.33
CA GLY A 61 -6.20 -7.95 -6.58
C GLY A 61 -6.57 -7.10 -7.81
N GLY A 62 -5.73 -7.16 -8.85
CA GLY A 62 -5.86 -6.37 -10.06
C GLY A 62 -7.14 -6.64 -10.84
N PHE A 63 -7.60 -5.64 -11.59
CA PHE A 63 -8.84 -5.71 -12.39
C PHE A 63 -8.80 -6.88 -13.39
N ALA A 64 -7.70 -7.00 -14.12
CA ALA A 64 -7.51 -7.99 -15.17
C ALA A 64 -7.01 -9.36 -14.66
N ASN A 65 -6.85 -9.54 -13.35
CA ASN A 65 -6.37 -10.80 -12.80
C ASN A 65 -7.39 -11.92 -13.05
N ALA A 66 -6.90 -13.06 -13.53
CA ALA A 66 -7.72 -14.27 -13.70
C ALA A 66 -7.95 -15.02 -12.37
N ASN A 67 -7.05 -14.81 -11.39
CA ASN A 67 -7.11 -15.38 -10.05
C ASN A 67 -6.26 -14.53 -9.08
N SER A 68 -6.24 -14.90 -7.80
CA SER A 68 -5.52 -14.17 -6.75
C SER A 68 -4.06 -14.56 -6.59
N ASN A 69 -3.43 -15.20 -7.58
CA ASN A 69 -2.05 -15.68 -7.44
C ASN A 69 -1.06 -14.79 -8.21
N LEU A 70 -0.11 -14.18 -7.51
CA LEU A 70 0.99 -13.43 -8.14
C LEU A 70 2.14 -14.37 -8.50
N VAL A 71 2.02 -15.08 -9.62
CA VAL A 71 3.04 -16.06 -10.04
C VAL A 71 3.86 -15.52 -11.21
N ALA A 72 5.16 -15.82 -11.23
CA ALA A 72 6.01 -15.54 -12.37
C ALA A 72 5.45 -16.17 -13.66
N GLY A 73 5.57 -15.48 -14.80
CA GLY A 73 4.97 -15.88 -16.07
C GLY A 73 3.49 -15.53 -16.24
N THR A 74 2.84 -14.95 -15.23
CA THR A 74 1.47 -14.44 -15.29
C THR A 74 1.43 -12.92 -15.39
N VAL A 75 0.28 -12.36 -15.79
CA VAL A 75 0.06 -10.91 -15.86
C VAL A 75 -0.59 -10.36 -14.57
N ASN A 76 -0.76 -11.21 -13.55
CA ASN A 76 -1.47 -10.82 -12.34
C ASN A 76 -0.68 -9.76 -11.57
N TYR A 77 -1.42 -8.82 -10.98
CA TYR A 77 -0.89 -7.72 -10.18
C TYR A 77 -1.84 -7.37 -9.04
N ALA A 78 -1.41 -6.52 -8.12
CA ALA A 78 -2.27 -5.94 -7.09
C ALA A 78 -2.09 -4.43 -7.05
N TYR A 79 -3.18 -3.69 -6.89
CA TYR A 79 -3.17 -2.27 -6.60
C TYR A 79 -2.82 -2.02 -5.14
N ILE A 80 -2.16 -0.90 -4.84
CA ILE A 80 -2.02 -0.41 -3.47
C ILE A 80 -3.25 0.45 -3.13
N GLY A 81 -3.95 0.12 -2.05
CA GLY A 81 -5.15 0.83 -1.63
C GLY A 81 -5.48 0.62 -0.16
N GLY A 82 -6.73 0.95 0.21
CA GLY A 82 -7.23 0.79 1.56
C GLY A 82 -8.19 -0.40 1.70
N SER A 83 -8.16 -1.11 2.84
CA SER A 83 -9.18 -2.09 3.23
C SER A 83 -9.86 -1.71 4.55
N GLN A 84 -11.13 -2.12 4.69
CA GLN A 84 -11.92 -1.84 5.89
C GLN A 84 -11.44 -2.67 7.10
N GLY A 85 -10.94 -3.89 6.84
CA GLY A 85 -10.42 -4.80 7.86
C GLY A 85 -9.01 -5.27 7.55
N GLU A 86 -8.40 -5.91 8.54
CA GLU A 86 -7.11 -6.58 8.40
C GLU A 86 -7.31 -7.97 7.78
N SER A 87 -6.40 -8.38 6.91
CA SER A 87 -6.33 -9.78 6.48
C SER A 87 -5.69 -10.64 7.56
N SER A 88 -5.99 -11.93 7.59
CA SER A 88 -5.29 -12.85 8.49
C SER A 88 -3.79 -12.93 8.16
N PRO A 89 -2.90 -12.98 9.17
CA PRO A 89 -1.47 -13.10 8.95
C PRO A 89 -1.09 -14.35 8.14
N ASN A 90 -0.20 -14.19 7.17
CA ASN A 90 0.32 -15.29 6.32
C ASN A 90 -0.79 -16.11 5.61
N ALA A 91 -1.96 -15.51 5.40
CA ALA A 91 -3.07 -16.14 4.70
C ALA A 91 -3.22 -15.56 3.28
N PRO A 92 -3.74 -16.34 2.33
CA PRO A 92 -4.05 -15.82 0.99
C PRO A 92 -5.09 -14.72 1.04
N ALA A 93 -5.16 -13.93 -0.05
CA ALA A 93 -6.12 -12.85 -0.23
C ALA A 93 -7.56 -13.19 0.19
N GLN A 94 -8.12 -12.31 1.00
CA GLN A 94 -9.43 -12.47 1.62
C GLN A 94 -10.46 -11.55 0.95
N SER A 95 -11.72 -11.98 0.95
CA SER A 95 -12.82 -11.14 0.49
C SER A 95 -13.21 -10.13 1.56
N GLY A 96 -13.48 -8.89 1.16
CA GLY A 96 -14.00 -7.85 2.04
C GLY A 96 -13.99 -6.47 1.37
N ALA A 97 -14.50 -5.47 2.07
CA ALA A 97 -14.60 -4.12 1.53
C ALA A 97 -13.22 -3.45 1.40
N ASN A 98 -12.99 -2.82 0.24
CA ASN A 98 -11.75 -2.12 -0.07
C ASN A 98 -12.00 -0.97 -1.06
N SER A 99 -11.04 -0.04 -1.13
CA SER A 99 -11.18 1.21 -1.89
C SER A 99 -11.35 0.98 -3.39
N PHE A 100 -10.66 0.00 -3.98
CA PHE A 100 -10.82 -0.33 -5.40
C PHE A 100 -12.24 -0.83 -5.72
N THR A 101 -12.75 -1.75 -4.90
CA THR A 101 -14.11 -2.30 -5.08
C THR A 101 -15.15 -1.19 -4.94
N ALA A 102 -14.96 -0.27 -3.99
CA ALA A 102 -15.84 0.86 -3.79
C ALA A 102 -15.85 1.82 -4.98
N ALA A 103 -14.68 2.14 -5.53
CA ALA A 103 -14.54 3.07 -6.65
C ALA A 103 -15.00 2.48 -7.99
N SER A 104 -14.73 1.19 -8.23
CA SER A 104 -14.99 0.54 -9.52
C SER A 104 -16.31 -0.24 -9.59
N GLY A 105 -16.90 -0.57 -8.44
CA GLY A 105 -18.00 -1.54 -8.34
C GLY A 105 -17.60 -3.00 -8.62
N THR A 106 -16.32 -3.28 -8.90
CA THR A 106 -15.83 -4.63 -9.18
C THR A 106 -15.20 -5.24 -7.93
N VAL A 107 -15.80 -6.33 -7.43
CA VAL A 107 -15.30 -7.03 -6.24
C VAL A 107 -13.92 -7.62 -6.50
N LYS A 108 -12.94 -7.24 -5.66
CA LYS A 108 -11.60 -7.82 -5.65
C LYS A 108 -11.15 -8.16 -4.23
N PRO A 109 -10.45 -9.28 -4.03
CA PRO A 109 -9.91 -9.65 -2.72
C PRO A 109 -8.68 -8.81 -2.39
N TYR A 110 -8.27 -8.79 -1.12
CA TYR A 110 -7.12 -8.02 -0.66
C TYR A 110 -6.29 -8.77 0.39
N GLU A 111 -5.05 -8.32 0.58
CA GLU A 111 -4.15 -8.67 1.68
C GLU A 111 -3.59 -7.38 2.31
N SER A 112 -3.67 -7.24 3.63
CA SER A 112 -3.15 -6.08 4.36
C SER A 112 -2.00 -6.42 5.31
N ASP A 113 -1.88 -7.69 5.72
CA ASP A 113 -0.81 -8.18 6.59
C ASP A 113 0.34 -8.78 5.77
N ILE A 114 0.93 -7.96 4.91
CA ILE A 114 1.97 -8.37 3.95
C ILE A 114 3.18 -7.46 3.96
N TRP A 115 3.17 -6.43 4.79
CA TRP A 115 4.21 -5.40 4.78
C TRP A 115 5.34 -5.77 5.74
N THR A 116 6.57 -5.47 5.37
CA THR A 116 7.68 -5.42 6.32
C THR A 116 8.44 -4.12 6.11
N ILE A 117 9.05 -3.61 7.19
CA ILE A 117 9.87 -2.41 7.17
C ILE A 117 11.21 -2.78 7.78
N ASP A 118 12.29 -2.62 7.02
CA ASP A 118 13.64 -2.69 7.57
C ASP A 118 13.86 -1.48 8.49
N PRO A 119 14.09 -1.68 9.80
CA PRO A 119 14.23 -0.58 10.75
C PRO A 119 15.52 0.24 10.55
N THR A 120 16.51 -0.30 9.84
CA THR A 120 17.79 0.38 9.57
C THR A 120 17.71 1.26 8.33
N THR A 121 17.09 0.74 7.26
CA THR A 121 17.05 1.41 5.95
C THR A 121 15.71 2.09 5.66
N GLY A 122 14.67 1.77 6.43
CA GLY A 122 13.30 2.13 6.15
C GLY A 122 12.72 1.39 4.94
N ALA A 123 13.45 0.46 4.30
CA ALA A 123 12.96 -0.23 3.12
C ALA A 123 11.66 -0.98 3.41
N VAL A 124 10.63 -0.70 2.61
CA VAL A 124 9.34 -1.39 2.68
C VAL A 124 9.34 -2.51 1.68
N THR A 125 9.00 -3.72 2.13
CA THR A 125 8.73 -4.84 1.23
C THR A 125 7.32 -5.34 1.42
N ALA A 126 6.81 -6.00 0.38
CA ALA A 126 5.48 -6.60 0.37
C ALA A 126 5.63 -8.09 0.03
N GLN A 127 4.93 -8.95 0.76
CA GLN A 127 4.94 -10.39 0.53
C GLN A 127 3.53 -10.93 0.35
N TRP A 128 3.07 -10.98 -0.90
CA TRP A 128 1.78 -11.60 -1.25
C TRP A 128 1.80 -13.10 -0.94
N VAL A 129 0.64 -13.65 -0.53
CA VAL A 129 0.44 -15.07 -0.27
C VAL A 129 -0.54 -15.66 -1.30
N ASN A 130 -0.05 -16.56 -2.15
CA ASN A 130 -0.89 -17.25 -3.12
C ASN A 130 -1.87 -18.23 -2.44
N THR A 131 -2.90 -18.65 -3.15
CA THR A 131 -3.92 -19.60 -2.67
C THR A 131 -3.38 -20.94 -2.21
N ASP A 132 -2.20 -21.35 -2.71
CA ASP A 132 -1.50 -22.57 -2.31
C ASP A 132 -0.54 -22.37 -1.12
N GLY A 133 -0.50 -21.16 -0.54
CA GLY A 133 0.39 -20.77 0.54
C GLY A 133 1.79 -20.36 0.08
N SER A 134 2.09 -20.37 -1.22
CA SER A 134 3.38 -19.92 -1.72
C SER A 134 3.54 -18.40 -1.62
N THR A 135 4.77 -17.96 -1.34
CA THR A 135 5.14 -16.55 -1.14
C THR A 135 6.12 -16.10 -2.23
N PRO A 136 5.61 -15.77 -3.43
CA PRO A 136 6.45 -15.39 -4.56
C PRO A 136 7.20 -14.08 -4.31
N LYS A 137 8.34 -13.90 -4.96
CA LYS A 137 9.01 -12.60 -4.96
C LYS A 137 8.10 -11.55 -5.59
N THR A 138 7.78 -10.52 -4.82
CA THR A 138 6.88 -9.44 -5.24
C THR A 138 7.67 -8.16 -5.46
N TYR A 139 7.38 -7.45 -6.55
CA TYR A 139 8.00 -6.19 -6.92
C TYR A 139 7.01 -5.05 -6.80
N PHE A 140 7.43 -3.94 -6.21
CA PHE A 140 6.77 -2.66 -6.43
C PHE A 140 7.10 -2.12 -7.81
N ALA A 141 6.09 -1.59 -8.50
CA ALA A 141 6.27 -0.96 -9.78
C ALA A 141 5.27 0.16 -10.01
N ILE A 142 5.65 1.11 -10.87
CA ILE A 142 4.76 2.13 -11.40
C ILE A 142 4.38 1.73 -12.82
N ALA A 143 3.07 1.64 -13.07
CA ALA A 143 2.49 1.46 -14.40
C ALA A 143 1.27 2.37 -14.50
N GLN A 144 1.10 3.08 -15.62
CA GLN A 144 -0.05 3.97 -15.83
C GLN A 144 -0.31 4.93 -14.64
N ASN A 145 0.78 5.52 -14.12
CA ASN A 145 0.77 6.45 -12.97
C ASN A 145 0.19 5.89 -11.66
N VAL A 146 0.08 4.56 -11.53
CA VAL A 146 -0.30 3.88 -10.28
C VAL A 146 0.79 2.97 -9.78
N VAL A 147 0.93 2.88 -8.45
CA VAL A 147 1.81 1.90 -7.80
C VAL A 147 1.08 0.56 -7.73
N ILE A 148 1.74 -0.49 -8.19
CA ILE A 148 1.25 -1.87 -8.15
C ILE A 148 2.29 -2.81 -7.57
N LEU A 149 1.82 -3.98 -7.17
CA LEU A 149 2.61 -5.17 -6.90
C LEU A 149 2.49 -6.17 -8.06
N THR A 150 3.58 -6.80 -8.47
CA THR A 150 3.55 -7.93 -9.41
C THR A 150 4.69 -8.89 -9.15
N ALA A 151 4.55 -10.14 -9.56
CA ALA A 151 5.63 -11.13 -9.55
C ALA A 151 6.42 -11.20 -10.86
N ASP A 152 5.95 -10.55 -11.93
CA ASP A 152 6.62 -10.57 -13.23
C ASP A 152 6.44 -9.25 -14.00
N LEU A 153 7.44 -8.38 -13.85
CA LEU A 153 7.51 -7.10 -14.54
C LEU A 153 7.49 -7.25 -16.07
N SER A 154 8.20 -8.25 -16.60
CA SER A 154 8.31 -8.44 -18.05
C SER A 154 6.99 -8.92 -18.64
N ARG A 155 6.31 -9.84 -17.94
CA ARG A 155 5.04 -10.36 -18.39
C ARG A 155 3.93 -9.33 -18.30
N TYR A 156 3.89 -8.55 -17.23
CA TYR A 156 3.02 -7.37 -17.15
C TYR A 156 3.29 -6.43 -18.32
N ALA A 157 4.55 -6.12 -18.61
CA ALA A 157 4.93 -5.16 -19.64
C ALA A 157 4.44 -5.55 -21.05
N ILE A 158 4.55 -6.84 -21.38
CA ILE A 158 4.09 -7.38 -22.67
C ILE A 158 2.58 -7.19 -22.85
N SER A 159 1.79 -7.28 -21.78
CA SER A 159 0.33 -7.22 -21.85
C SER A 159 -0.25 -5.82 -21.68
N PHE A 160 0.37 -4.98 -20.85
CA PHE A 160 -0.21 -3.69 -20.45
C PHE A 160 0.68 -2.48 -20.78
N GLY A 161 1.87 -2.68 -21.34
CA GLY A 161 2.78 -1.61 -21.75
C GLY A 161 3.82 -1.27 -20.68
N SER A 162 4.36 -0.05 -20.72
CA SER A 162 5.53 0.31 -19.91
C SER A 162 5.27 0.20 -18.39
N ILE A 163 6.24 -0.39 -17.69
CA ILE A 163 6.26 -0.58 -16.24
C ILE A 163 7.67 -0.30 -15.72
N THR A 164 7.76 0.39 -14.59
CA THR A 164 9.05 0.73 -13.96
C THR A 164 9.09 0.16 -12.56
N ALA A 165 10.07 -0.71 -12.28
CA ALA A 165 10.30 -1.20 -10.93
C ALA A 165 10.77 -0.05 -10.03
N VAL A 166 10.25 0.00 -8.80
CA VAL A 166 10.61 1.02 -7.82
C VAL A 166 10.91 0.38 -6.47
N SER A 167 11.67 1.10 -5.64
CA SER A 167 11.83 0.79 -4.22
C SER A 167 11.02 1.77 -3.40
N VAL A 168 10.37 1.27 -2.35
CA VAL A 168 9.58 2.08 -1.42
C VAL A 168 10.31 2.12 -0.08
N THR A 169 10.44 3.30 0.51
CA THR A 169 11.05 3.48 1.83
C THR A 169 10.10 4.24 2.73
N PHE A 170 9.92 3.75 3.95
CA PHE A 170 9.31 4.49 5.03
C PHE A 170 10.27 5.59 5.48
N VAL A 171 9.81 6.83 5.42
CA VAL A 171 10.59 7.98 5.86
C VAL A 171 9.88 8.58 7.06
N GLN A 172 10.52 8.49 8.23
CA GLN A 172 10.03 9.19 9.41
C GLN A 172 10.22 10.69 9.20
N LEU A 173 9.12 11.43 9.15
CA LEU A 173 9.17 12.88 9.24
C LEU A 173 9.38 13.25 10.70
N SER A 174 10.41 14.04 10.99
CA SER A 174 10.68 14.55 12.33
C SER A 174 9.41 15.20 12.90
N SER A 175 9.01 14.80 14.10
CA SER A 175 7.89 15.43 14.79
C SER A 175 8.15 16.94 14.92
N SER A 176 7.23 17.77 14.45
CA SER A 176 7.21 19.18 14.83
C SER A 176 7.03 19.22 16.35
N VAL A 177 8.02 19.74 17.08
CA VAL A 177 7.86 20.02 18.51
C VAL A 177 6.77 21.07 18.62
N VAL A 178 5.56 20.70 19.04
CA VAL A 178 4.54 21.69 19.39
C VAL A 178 4.99 22.29 20.72
N PRO A 179 5.37 23.58 20.79
CA PRO A 179 5.70 24.18 22.07
C PRO A 179 4.43 24.19 22.93
N VAL A 180 4.44 23.44 24.03
CA VAL A 180 3.42 23.55 25.06
C VAL A 180 3.56 24.94 25.66
N THR A 181 2.61 25.82 25.33
CA THR A 181 2.49 27.11 26.01
C THR A 181 1.66 26.87 27.26
N THR A 182 2.32 26.67 28.39
CA THR A 182 1.65 26.65 29.69
C THR A 182 1.28 28.09 30.04
N THR A 183 0.02 28.48 29.83
CA THR A 183 -0.52 29.70 30.45
C THR A 183 -0.73 29.43 31.93
N VAL A 184 0.05 30.14 32.76
CA VAL A 184 -0.08 30.23 34.22
C VAL A 184 -1.17 31.23 34.60
#